data_AF-A0A8J4F485-F1
#
_entry.id   AF-A0A8J4F485-F1
#
_cell.length_a   1.000
_cell.length_b   1.000
_cell.length_c   1.000
_cell.angle_alpha   90.00
_cell.angle_beta   90.00
_cell.angle_gamma   90.00
#
_symmetry.space_group_name_H-M   'P 1'
#
loop_
_entity.id
_entity.type
_entity.pdbx_description
1 polymer ?
#
loop_
_entity_poly.entity_id
_entity_poly.type
_entity_poly.pdbx_seq_one_letter_code
_entity_poly.pdbx_strand_id
1 'polypeptide(L)'
;MRNEAPILADTDLAAIRQWGSANKIDYVSVSFTRNAADMAVVRQVLDSCGLHQTRMMAKIENLEGILNSDEIIEVSDSVLMSRGNLGICLDAEKMFLAQKKLLRACNLAGKPVMVTRVVDTMTDAPRPTRAEATDVANLVLDGADGILLGSETFRGKYPVQTVQTVLAICKQSELCFDNQSYYRSLMEYFGCYTLHPNLGKREALASSAVRAAAKINAALIIVFTVTGQTARLVAKYKPASPILTVVCPDIKSDGLKWTLMGEVQARQCLLYRGVLPIMADPDFALPGGAILDYAISYAKQVGMVRSGDKVVVSQCPRTGYSDVMEEAGVVKLITVDDHIMPSPVRFNHPLFVIGSMDPLMKHQD
;
A
#
# COMPACT_ATOMS: atom_id res chain seq x y z
N MET A 1 17.02 25.55 15.22
CA MET A 1 17.50 24.93 16.47
C MET A 1 17.42 23.42 16.27
N ARG A 2 18.51 22.66 16.45
CA ARG A 2 18.46 21.19 16.35
C ARG A 2 17.75 20.65 17.59
N ASN A 3 16.81 19.72 17.40
CA ASN A 3 16.14 19.07 18.52
C ASN A 3 17.02 17.92 19.02
N GLU A 4 17.46 17.96 20.27
CA GLU A 4 18.33 16.95 20.89
C GLU A 4 17.55 15.91 21.70
N ALA A 5 16.22 16.03 21.79
CA ALA A 5 15.41 15.06 22.51
C ALA A 5 15.57 13.64 21.91
N PRO A 6 15.48 12.60 22.75
CA PRO A 6 15.43 11.22 22.25
C PRO A 6 14.21 11.03 21.35
N ILE A 7 14.33 10.15 20.35
CA ILE A 7 13.25 9.86 19.41
C ILE A 7 12.03 9.19 20.07
N LEU A 8 12.27 8.44 21.15
CA LEU A 8 11.24 7.80 21.95
C LEU A 8 11.32 8.32 23.39
N ALA A 9 10.19 8.80 23.91
CA ALA A 9 10.03 9.06 25.33
C ALA A 9 9.76 7.75 26.10
N ASP A 10 9.90 7.80 27.42
CA ASP A 10 9.59 6.64 28.29
C ASP A 10 8.13 6.18 28.13
N THR A 11 7.21 7.10 27.88
CA THR A 11 5.81 6.81 27.58
C THR A 11 5.64 6.05 26.27
N ASP A 12 6.44 6.37 25.25
CA ASP A 12 6.40 5.67 23.96
C ASP A 12 6.91 4.25 24.10
N LEU A 13 8.01 4.06 24.85
CA LEU A 13 8.57 2.75 25.18
C LEU A 13 7.56 1.89 25.94
N ALA A 14 6.88 2.46 26.94
CA ALA A 14 5.84 1.78 27.69
C ALA A 14 4.66 1.38 26.80
N ALA A 15 4.20 2.28 25.92
CA ALA A 15 3.11 2.01 24.99
C ALA A 15 3.46 0.87 24.02
N ILE A 16 4.67 0.88 23.43
CA ILE A 16 5.12 -0.19 22.54
C ILE A 16 5.17 -1.53 23.26
N ARG A 17 5.76 -1.58 24.46
CA ARG A 17 5.94 -2.82 25.24
C ARG A 17 4.62 -3.40 25.75
N GLN A 18 3.75 -2.55 26.31
CA GLN A 18 2.55 -3.01 26.99
C GLN A 18 1.39 -3.17 26.02
N TRP A 19 1.18 -2.18 25.15
CA TRP A 19 0.03 -2.14 24.26
C TRP A 19 0.37 -2.71 22.88
N GLY A 20 1.52 -2.33 22.31
CA GLY A 20 1.93 -2.80 20.98
C GLY A 20 2.11 -4.32 20.90
N SER A 21 2.88 -4.90 21.83
CA SER A 21 3.12 -6.35 21.88
C SER A 21 1.85 -7.17 22.12
N ALA A 22 0.95 -6.69 22.98
CA ALA A 22 -0.31 -7.38 23.27
C ALA A 22 -1.27 -7.39 22.08
N ASN A 23 -1.28 -6.32 21.27
CA ASN A 23 -2.24 -6.14 20.18
C ASN A 23 -1.70 -6.52 18.79
N LYS A 24 -0.42 -6.95 18.68
CA LYS A 24 0.22 -7.34 17.41
C LYS A 24 0.03 -6.28 16.31
N ILE A 25 0.38 -5.04 16.65
CA ILE A 25 0.19 -3.88 15.77
C ILE A 25 0.89 -4.02 14.42
N ASP A 26 0.23 -3.62 13.34
CA ASP A 26 0.77 -3.75 11.98
C ASP A 26 1.78 -2.64 11.65
N TYR A 27 1.56 -1.42 12.17
CA TYR A 27 2.40 -0.24 11.97
C TYR A 27 2.66 0.52 13.27
N VAL A 28 3.84 1.13 13.36
CA VAL A 28 4.17 2.20 14.31
C VAL A 28 4.53 3.45 13.55
N SER A 29 3.87 4.56 13.86
CA SER A 29 4.19 5.87 13.29
C SER A 29 5.15 6.62 14.21
N VAL A 30 6.33 6.96 13.68
CA VAL A 30 7.43 7.57 14.45
C VAL A 30 7.36 9.08 14.26
N SER A 31 7.05 9.81 15.33
CA SER A 31 6.91 11.27 15.28
C SER A 31 8.28 11.95 15.23
N PHE A 32 8.32 13.12 14.57
CA PHE A 32 9.50 13.98 14.46
C PHE A 32 10.79 13.26 14.01
N THR A 33 10.68 12.29 13.09
CA THR A 33 11.85 11.58 12.55
C THR A 33 12.82 12.56 11.88
N ARG A 34 14.09 12.55 12.30
CA ARG A 34 15.13 13.48 11.80
C ARG A 34 16.09 12.84 10.81
N ASN A 35 16.35 11.54 10.97
CA ASN A 35 17.39 10.83 10.22
C ASN A 35 17.15 9.31 10.25
N ALA A 36 17.99 8.56 9.54
CA ALA A 36 17.91 7.11 9.52
C ALA A 36 18.23 6.44 10.88
N ALA A 37 19.07 7.07 11.71
CA ALA A 37 19.43 6.54 13.03
C ALA A 37 18.25 6.52 14.00
N ASP A 38 17.39 7.54 13.95
CA ASP A 38 16.12 7.58 14.70
C ASP A 38 15.26 6.33 14.40
N MET A 39 15.13 5.98 13.12
CA MET A 39 14.37 4.80 12.69
C MET A 39 15.03 3.49 13.15
N ALA A 40 16.37 3.43 13.15
CA ALA A 40 17.11 2.27 13.63
C ALA A 40 16.89 2.03 15.13
N VAL A 41 16.84 3.09 15.95
CA VAL A 41 16.52 2.99 17.38
C VAL A 41 15.12 2.40 17.58
N VAL A 42 14.12 2.88 16.84
CA VAL A 42 12.75 2.34 16.94
C VAL A 42 12.70 0.87 16.51
N ARG A 43 13.41 0.50 15.44
CA ARG A 43 13.50 -0.90 14.98
C ARG A 43 14.04 -1.83 16.08
N GLN A 44 15.12 -1.43 16.74
CA GLN A 44 15.71 -2.19 17.84
C GLN A 44 14.73 -2.39 19.00
N VAL A 45 13.97 -1.34 19.37
CA VAL A 45 12.94 -1.44 20.41
C VAL A 45 11.85 -2.41 20.01
N LEU A 46 11.29 -2.29 18.79
CA LEU A 46 10.27 -3.20 18.29
C LEU A 46 10.75 -4.65 18.27
N ASP A 47 11.99 -4.89 17.82
CA ASP A 47 12.58 -6.23 17.81
C ASP A 47 12.76 -6.80 19.22
N SER A 48 13.23 -5.99 20.17
CA SER A 48 13.32 -6.41 21.59
C SER A 48 11.97 -6.77 22.21
N CYS A 49 10.87 -6.27 21.65
CA CYS A 49 9.49 -6.52 22.09
C CYS A 49 8.79 -7.64 21.30
N GLY A 50 9.52 -8.35 20.42
CA GLY A 50 8.98 -9.41 19.56
C GLY A 50 8.13 -8.91 18.37
N LEU A 51 8.13 -7.59 18.11
CA LEU A 51 7.34 -6.93 17.07
C LEU A 51 8.10 -6.88 15.72
N HIS A 52 8.74 -7.99 15.35
CA HIS A 52 9.57 -8.09 14.14
C HIS A 52 8.81 -7.84 12.83
N GLN A 53 7.50 -8.10 12.84
CA GLN A 53 6.65 -7.92 11.66
C GLN A 53 6.04 -6.53 11.57
N THR A 54 6.06 -5.74 12.66
CA THR A 54 5.50 -4.39 12.70
C THR A 54 6.33 -3.46 11.83
N ARG A 55 5.64 -2.73 10.94
CA ARG A 55 6.22 -1.80 9.99
C ARG A 55 6.38 -0.41 10.61
N MET A 56 7.36 0.35 10.15
CA MET A 56 7.60 1.71 10.65
C MET A 56 7.21 2.76 9.61
N MET A 57 6.38 3.71 10.03
CA MET A 57 5.98 4.87 9.24
C MET A 57 6.70 6.11 9.79
N ALA A 58 7.69 6.63 9.06
CA ALA A 58 8.38 7.85 9.47
C ALA A 58 7.49 9.07 9.25
N LYS A 59 7.32 9.91 10.28
CA LYS A 59 6.61 11.18 10.15
C LYS A 59 7.60 12.29 9.87
N ILE A 60 7.45 12.93 8.71
CA ILE A 60 8.24 14.10 8.34
C ILE A 60 7.50 15.35 8.82
N GLU A 61 8.03 15.97 9.86
CA GLU A 61 7.34 17.01 10.64
C GLU A 61 8.19 18.27 10.85
N ASN A 62 9.47 18.26 10.49
CA ASN A 62 10.38 19.39 10.64
C ASN A 62 11.32 19.51 9.42
N LEU A 63 12.11 20.60 9.41
CA LEU A 63 13.06 20.87 8.32
C LEU A 63 14.16 19.81 8.21
N GLU A 64 14.65 19.29 9.34
CA GLU A 64 15.71 18.27 9.36
C GLU A 64 15.27 16.98 8.65
N GLY A 65 14.06 16.50 8.93
CA GLY A 65 13.47 15.35 8.26
C GLY A 65 13.21 15.57 6.76
N ILE A 66 12.95 16.80 6.32
CA ILE A 66 12.85 17.13 4.88
C ILE A 66 14.23 17.08 4.21
N LEU A 67 15.26 17.59 4.88
CA LEU A 67 16.62 17.61 4.35
C LEU A 67 17.21 16.20 4.26
N ASN A 68 16.92 15.35 5.26
CA ASN A 68 17.36 13.96 5.33
C ASN A 68 16.31 12.97 4.80
N SER A 69 15.33 13.43 4.01
CA SER A 69 14.20 12.59 3.58
C SER A 69 14.65 11.31 2.88
N ASP A 70 15.73 11.38 2.11
CA ASP A 70 16.17 10.29 1.25
C ASP A 70 16.65 9.08 2.07
N GLU A 71 17.50 9.32 3.08
CA GLU A 71 17.95 8.26 4.00
C GLU A 71 16.82 7.74 4.90
N ILE A 72 15.88 8.60 5.30
CA ILE A 72 14.71 8.19 6.10
C ILE A 72 13.82 7.27 5.27
N ILE A 73 13.51 7.64 4.02
CA ILE A 73 12.68 6.85 3.09
C ILE A 73 13.29 5.46 2.87
N GLU A 74 14.61 5.39 2.73
CA GLU A 74 15.33 4.13 2.50
C GLU A 74 15.06 3.12 3.63
N VAL A 75 15.20 3.55 4.89
CA VAL A 75 15.05 2.69 6.07
C VAL A 75 13.62 2.57 6.60
N SER A 76 12.68 3.38 6.12
CA SER A 76 11.27 3.35 6.53
C SER A 76 10.44 2.37 5.71
N ASP A 77 9.36 1.82 6.26
CA ASP A 77 8.41 1.02 5.48
C ASP A 77 7.39 1.89 4.75
N SER A 78 7.09 3.07 5.30
CA SER A 78 6.19 4.09 4.73
C SER A 78 6.52 5.46 5.32
N VAL A 79 5.94 6.52 4.74
CA VAL A 79 6.16 7.90 5.17
C VAL A 79 4.81 8.60 5.38
N LEU A 80 4.72 9.44 6.41
CA LEU A 80 3.62 10.37 6.62
C LEU A 80 4.13 11.80 6.57
N MET A 81 3.64 12.59 5.62
CA MET A 81 3.90 14.03 5.58
C MET A 81 2.92 14.77 6.49
N SER A 82 3.43 15.33 7.59
CA SER A 82 2.63 16.07 8.57
C SER A 82 2.60 17.55 8.23
N ARG A 83 1.69 17.96 7.33
CA ARG A 83 1.61 19.36 6.85
C ARG A 83 1.32 20.37 7.95
N GLY A 84 0.60 19.96 9.01
CA GLY A 84 0.33 20.81 10.17
C GLY A 84 1.62 21.22 10.89
N ASN A 85 2.49 20.25 11.21
CA ASN A 85 3.77 20.53 11.88
C ASN A 85 4.78 21.19 10.93
N LEU A 86 4.83 20.75 9.67
CA LEU A 86 5.68 21.36 8.66
C LEU A 86 5.31 22.82 8.37
N GLY A 87 4.03 23.19 8.47
CA GLY A 87 3.56 24.56 8.27
C GLY A 87 4.04 25.54 9.35
N ILE A 88 4.53 25.03 10.48
CA ILE A 88 5.18 25.85 11.53
C ILE A 88 6.65 26.11 11.15
N CYS A 89 7.27 25.16 10.45
CA CYS A 89 8.70 25.18 10.13
C CYS A 89 9.01 25.82 8.76
N LEU A 90 8.05 25.79 7.83
CA LEU A 90 8.21 26.28 6.46
C LEU A 90 7.32 27.49 6.21
N ASP A 91 7.84 28.45 5.46
CA ASP A 91 7.02 29.51 4.89
C ASP A 91 5.92 28.90 4.00
N ALA A 92 4.73 29.51 4.00
CA ALA A 92 3.55 28.95 3.34
C ALA A 92 3.79 28.72 1.83
N GLU A 93 4.51 29.63 1.17
CA GLU A 93 4.87 29.53 -0.24
C GLU A 93 5.88 28.42 -0.55
N LYS A 94 6.53 27.81 0.46
CA LYS A 94 7.48 26.71 0.25
C LYS A 94 6.87 25.33 0.50
N MET A 95 5.67 25.26 1.09
CA MET A 95 5.02 23.99 1.44
C MET A 95 4.85 23.06 0.23
N PHE A 96 4.43 23.62 -0.91
CA PHE A 96 4.19 22.84 -2.12
C PHE A 96 5.48 22.20 -2.66
N LEU A 97 6.64 22.86 -2.52
CA LEU A 97 7.93 22.34 -2.94
C LEU A 97 8.32 21.12 -2.10
N ALA A 98 8.19 21.22 -0.78
CA ALA A 98 8.46 20.12 0.14
C ALA A 98 7.54 18.92 -0.13
N GLN A 99 6.25 19.17 -0.35
CA GLN A 99 5.27 18.13 -0.67
C GLN A 99 5.63 17.39 -1.96
N LYS A 100 5.82 18.11 -3.07
CA LYS A 100 6.13 17.48 -4.36
C LYS A 100 7.45 16.72 -4.32
N LYS A 101 8.48 17.27 -3.66
CA LYS A 101 9.77 16.57 -3.48
C LYS A 101 9.59 15.26 -2.72
N LEU A 102 8.93 15.31 -1.55
CA LEU A 102 8.79 14.16 -0.67
C LEU A 102 7.94 13.05 -1.30
N LEU A 103 6.78 13.39 -1.88
CA LEU A 103 5.91 12.43 -2.56
C LEU A 103 6.65 11.76 -3.72
N ARG A 104 7.37 12.54 -4.54
CA ARG A 104 8.17 11.99 -5.63
C ARG A 104 9.25 11.04 -5.14
N ALA A 105 10.00 11.39 -4.09
CA ALA A 105 11.04 10.54 -3.53
C ALA A 105 10.47 9.20 -3.02
N CYS A 106 9.34 9.24 -2.31
CA CYS A 106 8.65 8.04 -1.82
C CYS A 106 8.15 7.15 -2.99
N ASN A 107 7.51 7.75 -3.99
CA ASN A 107 7.04 7.06 -5.20
C ASN A 107 8.19 6.40 -5.97
N LEU A 108 9.33 7.08 -6.13
CA LEU A 108 10.53 6.53 -6.75
C LEU A 108 11.10 5.34 -5.96
N ALA A 109 11.11 5.42 -4.63
CA ALA A 109 11.54 4.33 -3.76
C ALA A 109 10.51 3.18 -3.65
N GLY A 110 9.28 3.38 -4.14
CA GLY A 110 8.16 2.46 -3.93
C GLY A 110 7.76 2.33 -2.47
N LYS A 111 7.93 3.40 -1.68
CA LYS A 111 7.52 3.48 -0.27
C LYS A 111 6.19 4.23 -0.21
N PRO A 112 5.15 3.67 0.44
CA PRO A 112 3.86 4.34 0.52
C PRO A 112 3.98 5.68 1.24
N VAL A 113 3.36 6.71 0.69
CA VAL A 113 3.34 8.05 1.28
C VAL A 113 1.92 8.50 1.58
N MET A 114 1.70 8.85 2.85
CA MET A 114 0.45 9.37 3.37
C MET A 114 0.59 10.87 3.62
N VAL A 115 -0.51 11.61 3.49
CA VAL A 115 -0.55 13.05 3.81
C VAL A 115 -1.73 13.35 4.73
N THR A 116 -1.53 14.25 5.69
CA THR A 116 -2.57 14.66 6.65
C THR A 116 -2.91 16.16 6.56
N ARG A 117 -3.91 16.58 7.35
CA ARG A 117 -4.42 17.95 7.48
C ARG A 117 -4.95 18.48 6.15
N VAL A 118 -5.94 17.77 5.57
CA VAL A 118 -6.45 18.02 4.20
C VAL A 118 -7.85 18.63 4.14
N VAL A 119 -8.71 18.35 5.12
CA VAL A 119 -10.11 18.81 5.15
C VAL A 119 -10.49 19.27 6.55
N ASP A 120 -9.60 20.01 7.21
CA ASP A 120 -9.71 20.39 8.62
C ASP A 120 -11.04 21.07 8.96
N THR A 121 -11.62 21.84 8.02
CA THR A 121 -12.91 22.52 8.21
C THR A 121 -14.05 21.53 8.44
N MET A 122 -13.93 20.29 7.95
CA MET A 122 -14.95 19.25 8.13
C MET A 122 -15.06 18.73 9.56
N THR A 123 -14.18 19.17 10.47
CA THR A 123 -14.37 18.97 11.91
C THR A 123 -15.68 19.59 12.38
N ASP A 124 -16.02 20.77 11.86
CA ASP A 124 -17.18 21.56 12.28
C ASP A 124 -18.22 21.77 11.18
N ALA A 125 -17.87 21.52 9.92
CA ALA A 125 -18.74 21.68 8.76
C ALA A 125 -19.03 20.34 8.05
N PRO A 126 -20.22 20.14 7.49
CA PRO A 126 -20.55 18.91 6.77
C PRO A 126 -19.91 18.84 5.36
N ARG A 127 -19.26 19.91 4.89
CA ARG A 127 -18.63 19.98 3.57
C ARG A 127 -17.29 20.71 3.66
N PRO A 128 -16.27 20.29 2.89
CA PRO A 128 -15.00 20.99 2.83
C PRO A 128 -15.16 22.27 2.01
N THR A 129 -14.19 23.16 2.14
CA THR A 129 -14.05 24.29 1.22
C THR A 129 -13.63 23.83 -0.18
N ARG A 130 -13.81 24.69 -1.19
CA ARG A 130 -13.30 24.42 -2.55
C ARG A 130 -11.78 24.22 -2.55
N ALA A 131 -11.05 24.99 -1.73
CA ALA A 131 -9.60 24.89 -1.62
C ALA A 131 -9.17 23.52 -1.06
N GLU A 132 -9.79 23.06 0.03
CA GLU A 132 -9.50 21.73 0.60
C GLU A 132 -9.89 20.59 -0.35
N ALA A 133 -11.01 20.70 -1.06
CA ALA A 133 -11.40 19.70 -2.04
C ALA A 133 -10.39 19.61 -3.20
N THR A 134 -9.92 20.76 -3.72
CA THR A 134 -8.87 20.80 -4.75
C THR A 134 -7.52 20.31 -4.22
N ASP A 135 -7.20 20.58 -2.95
CA ASP A 135 -5.97 20.10 -2.32
C ASP A 135 -5.95 18.58 -2.18
N VAL A 136 -7.05 17.96 -1.73
CA VAL A 136 -7.22 16.49 -1.75
C VAL A 136 -7.01 15.92 -3.15
N ALA A 137 -7.61 16.56 -4.17
CA ALA A 137 -7.46 16.11 -5.56
C ALA A 137 -6.00 16.18 -6.03
N ASN A 138 -5.31 17.28 -5.75
CA ASN A 138 -3.90 17.45 -6.11
C ASN A 138 -2.99 16.44 -5.42
N LEU A 139 -3.28 16.02 -4.19
CA LEU A 139 -2.52 14.97 -3.50
C LEU A 139 -2.59 13.63 -4.24
N VAL A 140 -3.78 13.27 -4.73
CA VAL A 140 -3.98 12.06 -5.54
C VAL A 140 -3.20 12.15 -6.86
N LEU A 141 -3.22 13.33 -7.51
CA LEU A 141 -2.51 13.60 -8.75
C LEU A 141 -0.98 13.64 -8.58
N ASP A 142 -0.49 14.15 -7.45
CA ASP A 142 0.92 14.11 -7.06
C ASP A 142 1.40 12.70 -6.66
N GLY A 143 0.46 11.74 -6.63
CA GLY A 143 0.76 10.33 -6.42
C GLY A 143 0.86 9.93 -4.96
N ALA A 144 0.15 10.60 -4.05
CA ALA A 144 -0.02 10.08 -2.68
C ALA A 144 -0.66 8.68 -2.70
N ASP A 145 -0.28 7.83 -1.76
CA ASP A 145 -0.86 6.50 -1.60
C ASP A 145 -2.08 6.51 -0.69
N GLY A 146 -2.18 7.50 0.20
CA GLY A 146 -3.38 7.70 0.97
C GLY A 146 -3.40 9.02 1.76
N ILE A 147 -4.54 9.23 2.41
CA ILE A 147 -4.86 10.45 3.14
C ILE A 147 -5.20 10.07 4.56
N LEU A 148 -4.54 10.70 5.52
CA LEU A 148 -4.77 10.48 6.94
C LEU A 148 -5.64 11.60 7.50
N LEU A 149 -6.87 11.25 7.89
CA LEU A 149 -7.80 12.13 8.61
C LEU A 149 -7.51 12.07 10.10
N GLY A 150 -7.42 13.25 10.73
CA GLY A 150 -7.04 13.40 12.13
C GLY A 150 -8.22 13.85 13.00
N SER A 151 -8.32 15.17 13.23
CA SER A 151 -9.39 15.73 14.07
C SER A 151 -10.78 15.47 13.51
N GLU A 152 -10.90 15.40 12.19
CA GLU A 152 -12.15 15.24 11.46
C GLU A 152 -12.86 13.92 11.79
N THR A 153 -12.08 12.85 12.02
CA THR A 153 -12.60 11.52 12.40
C THR A 153 -12.51 11.25 13.90
N PHE A 154 -11.57 11.87 14.61
CA PHE A 154 -11.38 11.66 16.05
C PHE A 154 -12.40 12.42 16.91
N ARG A 155 -12.65 13.70 16.60
CA ARG A 155 -13.53 14.58 17.40
C ARG A 155 -14.47 15.44 16.56
N GLY A 156 -14.49 15.23 15.24
CA GLY A 156 -15.32 15.98 14.32
C GLY A 156 -16.80 15.62 14.45
N LYS A 157 -17.67 16.55 14.07
CA LYS A 157 -19.14 16.38 14.08
C LYS A 157 -19.63 15.48 12.94
N TYR A 158 -18.83 15.31 11.89
CA TYR A 158 -19.23 14.63 10.64
C TYR A 158 -18.21 13.57 10.18
N PRO A 159 -17.79 12.61 11.04
CA PRO A 159 -16.69 11.70 10.73
C PRO A 159 -16.98 10.80 9.51
N VAL A 160 -18.17 10.19 9.45
CA VAL A 160 -18.59 9.32 8.33
C VAL A 160 -18.69 10.11 7.02
N GLN A 161 -19.32 11.28 7.06
CA GLN A 161 -19.48 12.14 5.89
C GLN A 161 -18.13 12.68 5.39
N THR A 162 -17.17 12.94 6.28
CA THR A 162 -15.81 13.33 5.92
C THR A 162 -15.14 12.22 5.11
N VAL A 163 -15.17 10.98 5.60
CA VAL A 163 -14.59 9.82 4.88
C VAL A 163 -15.26 9.65 3.51
N GLN A 164 -16.59 9.72 3.44
CA GLN A 164 -17.33 9.61 2.18
C GLN A 164 -16.97 10.72 1.19
N THR A 165 -16.84 11.96 1.66
CA THR A 165 -16.53 13.12 0.82
C THR A 165 -15.10 13.03 0.28
N VAL A 166 -14.12 12.73 1.13
CA VAL A 166 -12.72 12.55 0.71
C VAL A 166 -12.62 11.39 -0.28
N LEU A 167 -13.29 10.26 -0.03
CA LEU A 167 -13.33 9.13 -0.96
C LEU A 167 -13.93 9.52 -2.31
N ALA A 168 -15.00 10.31 -2.34
CA ALA A 168 -15.61 10.79 -3.58
C ALA A 168 -14.65 11.70 -4.39
N ILE A 169 -13.93 12.59 -3.71
CA ILE A 169 -12.91 13.43 -4.36
C ILE A 169 -11.76 12.58 -4.90
N CYS A 170 -11.27 11.60 -4.13
CA CYS A 170 -10.22 10.68 -4.58
C CYS A 170 -10.66 9.94 -5.86
N LYS A 171 -11.86 9.35 -5.87
CA LYS A 171 -12.41 8.66 -7.05
C LYS A 171 -12.43 9.55 -8.28
N GLN A 172 -12.90 10.79 -8.16
CA GLN A 172 -12.94 11.72 -9.29
C GLN A 172 -11.53 12.10 -9.76
N SER A 173 -10.60 12.27 -8.81
CA SER A 173 -9.21 12.63 -9.11
C SER A 173 -8.45 11.49 -9.81
N GLU A 174 -8.76 10.24 -9.44
CA GLU A 174 -8.18 9.05 -10.07
C GLU A 174 -8.56 8.92 -11.55
N LEU A 175 -9.74 9.40 -11.96
CA LEU A 175 -10.13 9.45 -13.38
C LEU A 175 -9.26 10.39 -14.21
N CYS A 176 -8.63 11.38 -13.57
CA CYS A 176 -7.72 12.33 -14.22
C CYS A 176 -6.24 11.96 -14.07
N PHE A 177 -5.92 10.89 -13.33
CA PHE A 177 -4.54 10.47 -13.12
C PHE A 177 -4.00 9.80 -14.38
N ASP A 178 -2.97 10.37 -15.01
CA ASP A 178 -2.34 9.76 -16.18
C ASP A 178 -1.36 8.65 -15.77
N ASN A 179 -1.89 7.43 -15.60
CA ASN A 179 -1.11 6.24 -15.27
C ASN A 179 -0.01 5.96 -16.30
N GLN A 180 -0.25 6.25 -17.59
CA GLN A 180 0.69 5.93 -18.66
C GLN A 180 1.90 6.87 -18.64
N SER A 181 1.67 8.17 -18.49
CA SER A 181 2.73 9.16 -18.35
C SER A 181 3.51 8.95 -17.05
N TYR A 182 2.81 8.65 -15.94
CA TYR A 182 3.46 8.29 -14.68
C TYR A 182 4.38 7.08 -14.85
N TYR A 183 3.89 5.97 -15.42
CA TYR A 183 4.70 4.76 -15.68
C TYR A 183 5.93 5.08 -16.54
N ARG A 184 5.75 5.84 -17.63
CA ARG A 184 6.86 6.23 -18.52
C ARG A 184 7.92 7.03 -17.79
N SER A 185 7.51 8.00 -16.97
CA SER A 185 8.44 8.84 -16.21
C SER A 185 9.29 8.03 -15.22
N LEU A 186 8.71 6.99 -14.58
CA LEU A 186 9.46 6.08 -13.73
C LEU A 186 10.46 5.25 -14.54
N MET A 187 10.04 4.69 -15.67
CA MET A 187 10.94 3.90 -16.53
C MET A 187 12.11 4.75 -17.06
N GLU A 188 11.86 6.00 -17.42
CA GLU A 188 12.89 6.93 -17.84
C GLU A 188 13.87 7.24 -16.71
N TYR A 189 13.37 7.52 -15.50
CA TYR A 189 14.20 7.76 -14.32
C TYR A 189 15.16 6.58 -14.03
N PHE A 190 14.67 5.34 -14.15
CA PHE A 190 15.49 4.14 -13.96
C PHE A 190 16.34 3.77 -15.18
N GLY A 191 16.42 4.63 -16.20
CA GLY A 191 17.23 4.39 -17.39
C GLY A 191 16.75 3.20 -18.21
N CYS A 192 15.47 2.81 -18.11
CA CYS A 192 14.94 1.61 -18.78
C CYS A 192 14.86 1.74 -20.31
N TYR A 193 15.05 2.96 -20.84
CA TYR A 193 15.15 3.26 -22.26
C TYR A 193 16.60 3.41 -22.74
N THR A 194 17.58 3.17 -21.87
CA THR A 194 19.01 3.16 -22.23
C THR A 194 19.46 1.78 -22.69
N LEU A 195 20.69 1.67 -23.23
CA LEU A 195 21.26 0.40 -23.70
C LEU A 195 21.47 -0.64 -22.59
N HIS A 196 21.53 -0.22 -21.33
CA HIS A 196 21.80 -1.09 -20.17
C HIS A 196 20.84 -0.79 -19.01
N PRO A 197 19.56 -1.18 -19.12
CA PRO A 197 18.60 -1.02 -18.02
C PRO A 197 19.06 -1.85 -16.82
N ASN A 198 19.09 -1.23 -15.63
CA ASN A 198 19.54 -1.89 -14.40
C ASN A 198 18.41 -1.98 -13.36
N LEU A 199 17.35 -2.71 -13.70
CA LEU A 199 16.29 -3.06 -12.74
C LEU A 199 16.59 -4.40 -12.08
N GLY A 200 16.34 -4.50 -10.77
CA GLY A 200 16.34 -5.78 -10.09
C GLY A 200 15.27 -6.74 -10.65
N LYS A 201 15.53 -8.05 -10.61
CA LYS A 201 14.65 -9.08 -11.21
C LYS A 201 13.16 -8.93 -10.84
N ARG A 202 12.86 -8.69 -9.55
CA ARG A 202 11.48 -8.53 -9.05
C ARG A 202 10.80 -7.28 -9.61
N GLU A 203 11.55 -6.19 -9.72
CA GLU A 203 11.06 -4.92 -10.24
C GLU A 203 10.85 -4.96 -11.77
N ALA A 204 11.73 -5.67 -12.49
CA ALA A 204 11.55 -5.96 -13.90
C ALA A 204 10.24 -6.76 -14.16
N LEU A 205 9.92 -7.74 -13.31
CA LEU A 205 8.67 -8.50 -13.41
C LEU A 205 7.43 -7.65 -13.08
N ALA A 206 7.49 -6.86 -12.00
CA ALA A 206 6.39 -5.99 -11.60
C ALA A 206 6.06 -4.93 -12.68
N SER A 207 7.08 -4.24 -13.19
CA SER A 207 6.93 -3.27 -14.29
C SER A 207 6.39 -3.93 -15.56
N SER A 208 6.88 -5.12 -15.90
CA SER A 208 6.38 -5.90 -17.05
C SER A 208 4.91 -6.29 -16.90
N ALA A 209 4.47 -6.71 -15.71
CA ALA A 209 3.07 -7.02 -15.43
C ALA A 209 2.17 -5.79 -15.61
N VAL A 210 2.58 -4.64 -15.07
CA VAL A 210 1.83 -3.37 -15.23
C VAL A 210 1.77 -2.94 -16.70
N ARG A 211 2.88 -3.07 -17.43
CA ARG A 211 2.92 -2.77 -18.86
C ARG A 211 2.02 -3.72 -19.67
N ALA A 212 2.03 -5.01 -19.36
CA ALA A 212 1.17 -6.00 -20.01
C ALA A 212 -0.31 -5.66 -19.75
N ALA A 213 -0.67 -5.36 -18.50
CA ALA A 213 -2.03 -5.00 -18.12
C ALA A 213 -2.53 -3.78 -18.89
N ALA A 214 -1.72 -2.72 -18.99
CA ALA A 214 -2.05 -1.54 -19.77
C ALA A 214 -2.22 -1.85 -21.27
N LYS A 215 -1.34 -2.66 -21.86
CA LYS A 215 -1.40 -3.00 -23.29
C LYS A 215 -2.63 -3.80 -23.69
N ILE A 216 -3.07 -4.70 -22.82
CA ILE A 216 -4.22 -5.57 -23.12
C ILE A 216 -5.54 -5.02 -22.58
N ASN A 217 -5.50 -3.85 -21.93
CA ASN A 217 -6.61 -3.28 -21.17
C ASN A 217 -7.19 -4.29 -20.16
N ALA A 218 -6.32 -4.84 -19.31
CA ALA A 218 -6.71 -5.83 -18.32
C ALA A 218 -7.69 -5.25 -17.30
N ALA A 219 -8.73 -6.01 -16.96
CA ALA A 219 -9.68 -5.64 -15.92
C ALA A 219 -9.06 -5.71 -14.52
N LEU A 220 -8.07 -6.59 -14.33
CA LEU A 220 -7.46 -6.85 -13.02
C LEU A 220 -5.99 -7.28 -13.16
N ILE A 221 -5.17 -6.90 -12.17
CA ILE A 221 -3.86 -7.50 -11.94
C ILE A 221 -3.93 -8.36 -10.67
N ILE A 222 -3.71 -9.66 -10.79
CA ILE A 222 -3.61 -10.58 -9.64
C ILE A 222 -2.14 -10.71 -9.26
N VAL A 223 -1.82 -10.46 -7.99
CA VAL A 223 -0.45 -10.50 -7.48
C VAL A 223 -0.35 -11.52 -6.35
N PHE A 224 0.42 -12.57 -6.57
CA PHE A 224 0.74 -13.52 -5.49
C PHE A 224 1.94 -13.01 -4.68
N THR A 225 1.80 -13.00 -3.36
CA THR A 225 2.86 -12.54 -2.47
C THR A 225 2.83 -13.25 -1.13
N VAL A 226 3.97 -13.29 -0.44
CA VAL A 226 4.07 -13.81 0.93
C VAL A 226 4.34 -12.67 1.91
N THR A 227 5.23 -11.75 1.52
CA THR A 227 5.71 -10.66 2.37
C THR A 227 5.06 -9.30 2.05
N GLY A 228 4.26 -9.22 0.99
CA GLY A 228 3.70 -7.96 0.46
C GLY A 228 4.65 -7.18 -0.46
N GLN A 229 5.91 -7.61 -0.62
CA GLN A 229 6.89 -6.88 -1.44
C GLN A 229 6.50 -6.81 -2.92
N THR A 230 5.97 -7.90 -3.49
CA THR A 230 5.52 -7.93 -4.89
C THR A 230 4.36 -6.95 -5.11
N ALA A 231 3.38 -6.95 -4.20
CA ALA A 231 2.23 -6.04 -4.24
C ALA A 231 2.70 -4.58 -4.22
N ARG A 232 3.65 -4.25 -3.32
CA ARG A 232 4.27 -2.92 -3.26
C ARG A 232 4.95 -2.52 -4.56
N LEU A 233 5.71 -3.42 -5.19
CA LEU A 233 6.40 -3.14 -6.45
C LEU A 233 5.44 -2.96 -7.61
N VAL A 234 4.34 -3.71 -7.67
CA VAL A 234 3.30 -3.50 -8.70
C VAL A 234 2.58 -2.17 -8.46
N ALA A 235 2.20 -1.87 -7.21
CA ALA A 235 1.54 -0.62 -6.83
C ALA A 235 2.40 0.63 -7.07
N LYS A 236 3.74 0.52 -6.92
CA LYS A 236 4.71 1.59 -7.23
C LYS A 236 4.50 2.21 -8.61
N TYR A 237 4.16 1.37 -9.59
CA TYR A 237 3.95 1.79 -10.98
C TYR A 237 2.55 2.33 -11.27
N LYS A 238 1.68 2.38 -10.25
CA LYS A 238 0.30 2.91 -10.28
C LYS A 238 -0.43 2.48 -11.56
N PRO A 239 -0.69 1.18 -11.77
CA PRO A 239 -1.52 0.71 -12.88
C PRO A 239 -2.93 1.34 -12.83
N ALA A 240 -3.56 1.49 -13.99
CA ALA A 240 -4.97 1.88 -14.07
C ALA A 240 -5.90 0.74 -13.61
N SER A 241 -5.51 -0.51 -13.88
CA SER A 241 -6.21 -1.69 -13.42
C SER A 241 -6.05 -1.88 -11.90
N PRO A 242 -7.11 -2.24 -11.16
CA PRO A 242 -7.01 -2.58 -9.75
C PRO A 242 -6.07 -3.79 -9.53
N ILE A 243 -5.51 -3.89 -8.33
CA ILE A 243 -4.57 -4.95 -7.95
C ILE A 243 -5.22 -5.84 -6.89
N LEU A 244 -5.56 -7.08 -7.23
CA LEU A 244 -5.93 -8.10 -6.25
C LEU A 244 -4.66 -8.78 -5.76
N THR A 245 -4.28 -8.51 -4.52
CA THR A 245 -3.12 -9.16 -3.89
C THR A 245 -3.58 -10.39 -3.14
N VAL A 246 -3.04 -11.55 -3.49
CA VAL A 246 -3.28 -12.81 -2.80
C VAL A 246 -2.08 -13.11 -1.93
N VAL A 247 -2.26 -12.99 -0.62
CA VAL A 247 -1.24 -13.30 0.38
C VAL A 247 -1.25 -14.79 0.65
N CYS A 248 -0.22 -15.48 0.17
CA CYS A 248 -0.02 -16.90 0.39
C CYS A 248 0.43 -17.13 1.83
N PRO A 249 -0.28 -17.95 2.62
CA PRO A 249 0.13 -18.25 3.98
C PRO A 249 1.49 -18.92 4.04
N ASP A 250 2.20 -18.63 5.12
CA ASP A 250 3.36 -19.40 5.53
C ASP A 250 2.94 -20.31 6.70
N ILE A 251 3.01 -21.62 6.47
CA ILE A 251 2.60 -22.64 7.44
C ILE A 251 3.86 -23.10 8.17
N LYS A 252 3.96 -22.80 9.46
CA LYS A 252 5.01 -23.32 10.33
C LYS A 252 4.47 -24.42 11.22
N SER A 253 5.17 -25.55 11.28
CA SER A 253 4.90 -26.64 12.20
C SER A 253 6.06 -26.80 13.17
N ASP A 254 5.76 -26.86 14.46
CA ASP A 254 6.72 -27.26 15.50
C ASP A 254 6.60 -28.76 15.86
N GLY A 255 5.88 -29.53 15.03
CA GLY A 255 5.61 -30.96 15.24
C GLY A 255 4.36 -31.26 16.08
N LEU A 256 3.86 -30.30 16.87
CA LEU A 256 2.67 -30.46 17.72
C LEU A 256 1.57 -29.43 17.39
N LYS A 257 1.93 -28.28 16.84
CA LYS A 257 1.03 -27.19 16.47
C LYS A 257 1.41 -26.62 15.11
N TRP A 258 0.37 -26.36 14.32
CA TRP A 258 0.46 -25.63 13.06
C TRP A 258 0.10 -24.17 13.33
N THR A 259 0.96 -23.25 12.90
CA THR A 259 0.70 -21.82 12.96
C THR A 259 0.64 -21.26 11.55
N LEU A 260 -0.47 -20.60 11.23
CA LEU A 260 -0.66 -19.89 9.97
C LEU A 260 -0.13 -18.45 10.12
N MET A 261 0.76 -18.05 9.22
CA MET A 261 1.23 -16.67 9.12
C MET A 261 0.81 -16.06 7.79
N GLY A 262 0.61 -14.75 7.74
CA GLY A 262 0.26 -14.00 6.51
C GLY A 262 -0.79 -12.90 6.73
N GLU A 263 -1.59 -13.01 7.79
CA GLU A 263 -2.64 -12.03 8.10
C GLU A 263 -2.10 -10.61 8.27
N VAL A 264 -0.96 -10.48 8.98
CA VAL A 264 -0.27 -9.20 9.17
C VAL A 264 0.15 -8.63 7.82
N GLN A 265 0.67 -9.46 6.92
CA GLN A 265 1.11 -9.05 5.59
C GLN A 265 -0.08 -8.63 4.71
N ALA A 266 -1.23 -9.30 4.82
CA ALA A 266 -2.47 -8.89 4.16
C ALA A 266 -2.95 -7.53 4.65
N ARG A 267 -3.00 -7.30 5.97
CA ARG A 267 -3.36 -5.98 6.54
C ARG A 267 -2.37 -4.90 6.15
N GLN A 268 -1.07 -5.21 6.11
CA GLN A 268 -0.04 -4.26 5.67
C GLN A 268 -0.19 -3.82 4.21
N CYS A 269 -0.68 -4.71 3.34
CA CYS A 269 -0.92 -4.36 1.93
C CYS A 269 -2.04 -3.33 1.73
N LEU A 270 -2.91 -3.10 2.73
CA LEU A 270 -3.96 -2.07 2.66
C LEU A 270 -3.42 -0.65 2.54
N LEU A 271 -2.15 -0.43 2.90
CA LEU A 271 -1.51 0.88 2.80
C LEU A 271 -1.12 1.22 1.35
N TYR A 272 -1.13 0.24 0.43
CA TYR A 272 -0.73 0.44 -0.95
C TYR A 272 -1.93 0.89 -1.80
N ARG A 273 -1.78 2.01 -2.53
CA ARG A 273 -2.84 2.52 -3.40
C ARG A 273 -3.21 1.51 -4.48
N GLY A 274 -4.52 1.35 -4.70
CA GLY A 274 -5.08 0.46 -5.71
C GLY A 274 -4.98 -1.03 -5.39
N VAL A 275 -4.52 -1.40 -4.19
CA VAL A 275 -4.38 -2.79 -3.75
C VAL A 275 -5.57 -3.23 -2.90
N LEU A 276 -6.17 -4.35 -3.29
CA LEU A 276 -7.11 -5.11 -2.49
C LEU A 276 -6.44 -6.41 -2.05
N PRO A 277 -6.00 -6.54 -0.78
CA PRO A 277 -5.40 -7.76 -0.30
C PRO A 277 -6.45 -8.77 0.15
N ILE A 278 -6.23 -10.03 -0.19
CA ILE A 278 -6.91 -11.19 0.38
C ILE A 278 -5.89 -12.18 0.91
N MET A 279 -6.28 -12.94 1.91
CA MET A 279 -5.54 -14.12 2.31
C MET A 279 -5.87 -15.28 1.35
N ALA A 280 -4.89 -16.11 0.99
CA ALA A 280 -5.19 -17.38 0.34
C ALA A 280 -5.63 -18.40 1.38
N ASP A 281 -6.58 -19.25 1.01
CA ASP A 281 -6.91 -20.43 1.80
C ASP A 281 -5.69 -21.39 1.81
N PRO A 282 -5.28 -21.90 2.98
CA PRO A 282 -4.21 -22.88 3.08
C PRO A 282 -4.38 -24.10 2.16
N ASP A 283 -5.61 -24.57 1.95
CA ASP A 283 -5.88 -25.78 1.17
C ASP A 283 -5.59 -25.57 -0.32
N PHE A 284 -5.81 -24.35 -0.82
CA PHE A 284 -5.49 -23.97 -2.20
C PHE A 284 -4.04 -23.50 -2.37
N ALA A 285 -3.34 -23.20 -1.27
CA ALA A 285 -1.95 -22.73 -1.26
C ALA A 285 -0.91 -23.86 -1.20
N LEU A 286 -1.32 -25.13 -1.19
CA LEU A 286 -0.45 -26.32 -1.22
C LEU A 286 -0.03 -26.70 -2.66
N PRO A 287 1.05 -27.48 -2.84
CA PRO A 287 1.49 -27.96 -4.16
C PRO A 287 0.39 -28.73 -4.89
N GLY A 288 0.05 -28.30 -6.10
CA GLY A 288 -1.09 -28.80 -6.88
C GLY A 288 -2.42 -28.05 -6.65
N GLY A 289 -2.45 -27.08 -5.72
CA GLY A 289 -3.61 -26.26 -5.41
C GLY A 289 -3.90 -25.19 -6.47
N ALA A 290 -5.17 -25.07 -6.84
CA ALA A 290 -5.67 -24.12 -7.84
C ALA A 290 -5.80 -22.68 -7.26
N ILE A 291 -4.72 -22.13 -6.70
CA ILE A 291 -4.73 -20.80 -6.04
C ILE A 291 -5.15 -19.66 -6.98
N LEU A 292 -4.85 -19.81 -8.27
CA LEU A 292 -5.30 -18.88 -9.30
C LEU A 292 -6.80 -18.93 -9.49
N ASP A 293 -7.37 -20.13 -9.53
CA ASP A 293 -8.83 -20.32 -9.69
C ASP A 293 -9.56 -19.80 -8.46
N TYR A 294 -8.99 -19.97 -7.26
CA TYR A 294 -9.45 -19.34 -6.03
C TYR A 294 -9.50 -17.81 -6.16
N ALA A 295 -8.41 -17.18 -6.64
CA ALA A 295 -8.32 -15.73 -6.81
C ALA A 295 -9.32 -15.20 -7.85
N ILE A 296 -9.48 -15.90 -8.98
CA ILE A 296 -10.44 -15.54 -10.03
C ILE A 296 -11.87 -15.70 -9.52
N SER A 297 -12.16 -16.79 -8.80
CA SER A 297 -13.48 -17.04 -8.21
C SER A 297 -13.87 -15.95 -7.21
N TYR A 298 -12.93 -15.56 -6.34
CA TYR A 298 -13.13 -14.42 -5.44
C TYR A 298 -13.40 -13.14 -6.23
N ALA A 299 -12.55 -12.82 -7.21
CA ALA A 299 -12.67 -11.62 -8.03
C ALA A 299 -14.02 -11.53 -8.77
N LYS A 300 -14.55 -12.67 -9.25
CA LYS A 300 -15.90 -12.75 -9.82
C LYS A 300 -16.98 -12.49 -8.77
N GLN A 301 -16.87 -13.11 -7.59
CA GLN A 301 -17.87 -12.96 -6.52
C GLN A 301 -17.98 -11.51 -6.03
N VAL A 302 -16.85 -10.80 -5.90
CA VAL A 302 -16.84 -9.38 -5.50
C VAL A 302 -17.08 -8.41 -6.67
N GLY A 303 -17.29 -8.93 -7.89
CA GLY A 303 -17.62 -8.14 -9.07
C GLY A 303 -16.46 -7.34 -9.67
N MET A 304 -15.20 -7.73 -9.41
CA MET A 304 -14.01 -7.11 -10.00
C MET A 304 -13.74 -7.56 -11.43
N VAL A 305 -14.16 -8.77 -11.80
CA VAL A 305 -14.01 -9.34 -13.14
C VAL A 305 -15.26 -10.09 -13.57
N ARG A 306 -15.45 -10.21 -14.88
CA ARG A 306 -16.51 -10.97 -15.54
C ARG A 306 -15.91 -11.97 -16.52
N SER A 307 -16.71 -12.92 -16.97
CA SER A 307 -16.28 -13.85 -18.01
C SER A 307 -15.99 -13.09 -19.31
N GLY A 308 -14.87 -13.42 -19.95
CA GLY A 308 -14.30 -12.70 -21.09
C GLY A 308 -13.30 -11.60 -20.74
N ASP A 309 -13.21 -11.19 -19.46
CA ASP A 309 -12.24 -10.17 -19.06
C ASP A 309 -10.81 -10.70 -19.12
N LYS A 310 -9.87 -9.81 -19.45
CA LYS A 310 -8.44 -10.11 -19.46
C LYS A 310 -7.83 -9.78 -18.10
N VAL A 311 -7.02 -10.68 -17.58
CA VAL A 311 -6.35 -10.56 -16.29
C VAL A 311 -4.86 -10.80 -16.48
N VAL A 312 -4.05 -10.01 -15.78
CA VAL A 312 -2.60 -10.23 -15.70
C VAL A 312 -2.28 -10.80 -14.32
N VAL A 313 -1.55 -11.91 -14.30
CA VAL A 313 -1.06 -12.54 -13.08
C VAL A 313 0.42 -12.24 -12.95
N SER A 314 0.83 -11.75 -11.79
CA SER A 314 2.24 -11.52 -11.45
C SER A 314 2.62 -12.34 -10.23
N GLN A 315 3.69 -13.11 -10.39
CA GLN A 315 4.28 -13.93 -9.33
C GLN A 315 5.79 -13.73 -9.35
N CYS A 316 6.36 -13.36 -8.21
CA CYS A 316 7.81 -13.26 -8.06
C CYS A 316 8.38 -14.58 -7.50
N PRO A 317 9.60 -14.97 -7.91
CA PRO A 317 10.19 -16.23 -7.49
C PRO A 317 10.53 -16.22 -6.01
N ARG A 318 10.43 -17.39 -5.36
CA ARG A 318 10.86 -17.63 -3.98
C ARG A 318 12.01 -18.64 -3.97
N THR A 319 12.96 -18.43 -3.08
CA THR A 319 13.92 -19.45 -2.65
C THR A 319 13.43 -20.05 -1.33
N GLY A 320 13.35 -21.39 -1.25
CA GLY A 320 13.24 -22.13 0.02
C GLY A 320 11.84 -22.45 0.56
N TYR A 321 10.76 -22.33 -0.23
CA TYR A 321 9.42 -22.86 0.12
C TYR A 321 8.83 -23.60 -1.09
N SER A 322 8.05 -24.65 -0.80
CA SER A 322 7.50 -25.67 -1.70
C SER A 322 7.00 -25.20 -3.07
N ASP A 323 7.01 -26.15 -4.02
CA ASP A 323 6.70 -26.14 -5.47
C ASP A 323 5.45 -25.36 -5.97
N VAL A 324 4.73 -24.65 -5.11
CA VAL A 324 3.52 -23.84 -5.45
C VAL A 324 3.89 -22.49 -6.06
N MET A 325 5.09 -21.99 -5.76
CA MET A 325 5.67 -20.85 -6.44
C MET A 325 6.90 -21.30 -7.21
N GLU A 326 6.82 -21.27 -8.55
CA GLU A 326 7.95 -21.60 -9.40
C GLU A 326 9.21 -20.81 -8.95
N GLU A 327 10.38 -21.47 -8.99
CA GLU A 327 11.68 -20.83 -8.72
C GLU A 327 11.98 -19.67 -9.69
N ALA A 328 11.21 -19.56 -10.78
CA ALA A 328 11.21 -18.46 -11.73
C ALA A 328 10.00 -17.53 -11.51
N GLY A 329 10.23 -16.22 -11.64
CA GLY A 329 9.13 -15.27 -11.62
C GLY A 329 8.36 -15.29 -12.93
N VAL A 330 7.04 -15.22 -12.83
CA VAL A 330 6.16 -15.39 -13.98
C VAL A 330 5.18 -14.22 -14.10
N VAL A 331 4.94 -13.79 -15.34
CA VAL A 331 3.82 -12.94 -15.72
C VAL A 331 2.95 -13.74 -16.68
N LYS A 332 1.70 -14.05 -16.29
CA LYS A 332 0.75 -14.79 -17.12
C LYS A 332 -0.40 -13.87 -17.56
N LEU A 333 -0.83 -13.99 -18.81
CA LEU A 333 -2.00 -13.29 -19.34
C LEU A 333 -3.10 -14.32 -19.50
N ILE A 334 -4.28 -14.05 -18.94
CA ILE A 334 -5.35 -15.03 -18.82
C ILE A 334 -6.66 -14.35 -19.21
N THR A 335 -7.53 -15.09 -19.89
CA THR A 335 -8.92 -14.70 -20.11
C THR A 335 -9.77 -15.43 -19.10
N VAL A 336 -10.68 -14.71 -18.45
CA VAL A 336 -11.55 -15.28 -17.44
C VAL A 336 -12.65 -16.12 -18.12
N ASP A 337 -12.62 -17.44 -17.96
CA ASP A 337 -13.62 -18.35 -18.53
C ASP A 337 -14.71 -18.75 -17.51
N ASP A 338 -15.86 -19.21 -17.99
CA ASP A 338 -16.97 -19.70 -17.14
C ASP A 338 -16.65 -21.02 -16.42
N HIS A 339 -15.72 -21.81 -16.94
CA HIS A 339 -15.39 -23.16 -16.45
C HIS A 339 -14.45 -23.20 -15.24
N ILE A 340 -13.94 -22.05 -14.78
CA ILE A 340 -12.95 -21.96 -13.68
C ILE A 340 -13.62 -22.08 -12.29
N MET A 341 -14.83 -22.60 -12.19
CA MET A 341 -15.57 -22.73 -10.93
C MET A 341 -15.39 -24.12 -10.31
N PRO A 342 -14.47 -24.32 -9.34
CA PRO A 342 -14.68 -25.38 -8.37
C PRO A 342 -15.90 -25.01 -7.48
N SER A 343 -16.50 -26.03 -6.86
CA SER A 343 -17.62 -25.96 -5.91
C SER A 343 -17.57 -24.72 -4.99
N PRO A 344 -18.71 -24.17 -4.52
CA PRO A 344 -18.77 -22.85 -3.90
C PRO A 344 -17.76 -22.69 -2.75
N VAL A 345 -16.67 -21.97 -3.04
CA VAL A 345 -15.65 -21.64 -2.07
C VAL A 345 -16.25 -20.65 -1.07
N ARG A 346 -16.31 -21.03 0.20
CA ARG A 346 -16.82 -20.14 1.26
C ARG A 346 -15.68 -19.28 1.80
N PHE A 347 -15.71 -18.00 1.46
CA PHE A 347 -14.80 -17.00 2.03
C PHE A 347 -15.25 -16.60 3.44
N ASN A 348 -14.91 -17.39 4.46
CA ASN A 348 -15.41 -17.23 5.84
C ASN A 348 -14.52 -16.42 6.83
N HIS A 349 -13.33 -15.97 6.44
CA HIS A 349 -12.40 -15.17 7.25
C HIS A 349 -12.66 -13.65 7.15
N PRO A 350 -12.60 -12.88 8.25
CA PRO A 350 -12.81 -11.43 8.26
C PRO A 350 -11.78 -10.64 7.43
N LEU A 351 -10.61 -11.23 7.13
CA LEU A 351 -9.61 -10.67 6.19
C LEU A 351 -9.87 -11.03 4.72
N PHE A 352 -10.88 -11.85 4.40
CA PHE A 352 -11.35 -12.05 3.02
C PHE A 352 -12.31 -10.94 2.57
N VAL A 353 -12.70 -10.01 3.44
CA VAL A 353 -13.61 -8.90 3.10
C VAL A 353 -13.09 -7.63 3.75
N ILE A 354 -11.98 -7.09 3.24
CA ILE A 354 -11.60 -5.71 3.58
C ILE A 354 -11.99 -4.81 2.42
N GLY A 355 -13.14 -4.16 2.59
CA GLY A 355 -13.75 -3.29 1.59
C GLY A 355 -14.90 -3.99 0.89
N SER A 356 -16.13 -3.81 1.38
CA SER A 356 -17.28 -3.86 0.50
C SER A 356 -17.07 -2.76 -0.55
N MET A 357 -16.46 -3.09 -1.68
CA MET A 357 -16.84 -2.42 -2.91
C MET A 357 -18.29 -2.85 -3.12
N ASP A 358 -19.24 -2.04 -2.63
CA ASP A 358 -20.54 -1.98 -3.28
C ASP A 358 -20.28 -1.94 -4.80
N PRO A 359 -21.09 -2.60 -5.63
CA PRO A 359 -20.88 -2.74 -7.07
C PRO A 359 -20.91 -1.36 -7.76
N LEU A 360 -19.79 -0.65 -7.66
CA LEU A 360 -19.52 0.69 -8.19
C LEU A 360 -19.09 0.63 -9.66
N MET A 361 -19.05 -0.57 -10.24
CA MET A 361 -18.98 -0.81 -11.68
C MET A 361 -20.30 -1.40 -12.20
N LYS A 362 -21.44 -0.76 -11.87
CA LYS A 362 -22.52 -0.75 -12.86
C LYS A 362 -22.03 0.15 -13.98
N HIS A 363 -21.76 -0.44 -15.14
CA HIS A 363 -21.65 0.33 -16.38
C HIS A 363 -22.89 1.22 -16.42
N GLN A 364 -22.66 2.53 -16.40
CA GLN A 364 -23.65 3.45 -16.91
C GLN A 364 -23.45 3.43 -18.42
N ASP A 365 -24.48 2.94 -19.10
CA ASP A 365 -24.66 2.98 -20.55
C ASP A 365 -24.55 4.39 -21.11
#